data_AF-A0A645EBW9-F1
#
_entry.id   AF-A0A645EBW9-F1
#
_cell.length_a   1.000
_cell.length_b   1.000
_cell.length_c   1.000
_cell.angle_alpha   90.00
_cell.angle_beta   90.00
_cell.angle_gamma   90.00
#
_symmetry.space_group_name_H-M   'P 1'
#
loop_
_entity.id
_entity.type
_entity.pdbx_description
1 polymer ?
#
loop_
_entity_poly.entity_id
_entity_poly.type
_entity_poly.pdbx_seq_one_letter_code
_entity_poly.pdbx_strand_id
1 'polypeptide(L)'
;MLSTGISNIHGKQRVEGVTLSKLDSNRNPIEGTEEFIKCDTVLLSVGLIPENELSVEAGVKLDTRTSGPIVRNSMETNIDGVFACGNVVHVHDLVDFVTKESRIAGKNAALYYLNKLENKETVSTVANEGITYIVPQNIDTSCGEDVNLFMRVRSIFKNKKLVVRSNDKVILEKRRPHMIPSEMENIKIGKDLFKDITGDITVSVEEA
;
A
#
# COMPACT_ATOMS: atom_id res chain seq x y z
N MET A 1 2.68 -20.75 5.38
CA MET A 1 3.49 -19.76 6.10
C MET A 1 4.89 -20.32 6.27
N LEU A 2 5.92 -19.46 6.27
CA LEU A 2 7.29 -19.86 6.58
C LEU A 2 7.34 -20.33 8.04
N SER A 3 7.78 -21.57 8.26
CA SER A 3 7.86 -22.21 9.60
C SER A 3 9.28 -22.22 10.17
N THR A 4 10.21 -21.50 9.55
CA THR A 4 11.63 -21.48 9.89
C THR A 4 12.17 -20.05 9.72
N GLY A 5 13.01 -19.59 10.65
CA GLY A 5 13.68 -18.29 10.58
C GLY A 5 15.11 -18.34 11.13
N ILE A 6 15.92 -17.33 10.81
CA ILE A 6 17.26 -17.15 11.39
C ILE A 6 17.10 -16.59 12.81
N SER A 7 17.55 -17.32 13.82
CA SER A 7 17.53 -16.91 15.22
C SER A 7 18.86 -16.28 15.68
N ASN A 8 19.99 -16.65 15.05
CA ASN A 8 21.29 -16.03 15.31
C ASN A 8 22.14 -15.98 14.03
N ILE A 9 22.95 -14.93 13.91
CA ILE A 9 24.03 -14.82 12.92
C ILE A 9 25.35 -14.84 13.69
N HIS A 10 26.25 -15.77 13.34
CA HIS A 10 27.49 -16.02 14.07
C HIS A 10 28.69 -15.36 13.40
N GLY A 11 29.64 -14.93 14.23
CA GLY A 11 30.90 -14.32 13.81
C GLY A 11 31.02 -12.87 14.28
N LYS A 12 32.26 -12.38 14.43
CA LYS A 12 32.56 -11.04 14.96
C LYS A 12 32.92 -10.04 13.87
N GLN A 13 33.93 -10.37 13.07
CA GLN A 13 34.40 -9.52 11.96
C GLN A 13 33.80 -9.95 10.61
N ARG A 14 33.41 -11.23 10.51
CA ARG A 14 32.81 -11.84 9.33
C ARG A 14 31.81 -12.89 9.78
N VAL A 15 30.78 -13.13 8.98
CA VAL A 15 29.84 -14.23 9.19
C VAL A 15 30.58 -15.57 9.12
N GLU A 16 30.30 -16.46 10.07
CA GLU A 16 30.82 -17.83 10.14
C GLU A 16 29.71 -18.88 10.08
N GLY A 17 28.46 -18.47 10.29
CA GLY A 17 27.28 -19.29 10.12
C GLY A 17 26.00 -18.62 10.61
N VAL A 18 24.89 -19.32 10.51
CA VAL A 18 23.59 -18.93 11.06
C VAL A 18 22.99 -20.07 11.85
N THR A 19 22.22 -19.75 12.88
CA THR A 19 21.28 -20.71 13.49
C THR A 19 19.90 -20.45 12.93
N LEU A 20 19.29 -21.50 12.37
CA LEU A 20 17.89 -21.53 12.02
C LEU A 20 17.09 -22.15 13.17
N SER A 21 15.87 -21.69 13.39
CA SER A 21 14.92 -22.30 14.33
C SER A 21 13.56 -22.44 13.66
N LYS A 22 12.81 -23.50 14.01
CA LYS A 22 11.38 -23.55 13.66
C LYS A 22 10.64 -22.44 14.43
N LEU A 23 9.59 -21.90 13.82
CA LEU A 23 8.77 -20.84 14.41
C LEU A 23 7.40 -21.35 14.82
N ASP A 24 6.91 -20.93 15.99
CA ASP A 24 5.56 -21.21 16.45
C ASP A 24 4.51 -20.33 15.71
N SER A 25 3.23 -20.46 16.09
CA SER A 25 2.14 -19.68 15.51
C SER A 25 2.27 -18.16 15.75
N ASN A 26 3.02 -17.76 16.77
CA ASN A 26 3.29 -16.36 17.13
C ASN A 26 4.61 -15.85 16.54
N ARG A 27 5.28 -16.66 15.71
CA ARG A 27 6.60 -16.40 15.11
C ARG A 27 7.76 -16.37 16.11
N ASN A 28 7.59 -16.96 17.28
CA ASN A 28 8.71 -17.15 18.21
C ASN A 28 9.53 -18.40 17.83
N PRO A 29 10.86 -18.38 17.97
CA PRO A 29 11.69 -19.58 17.85
C PRO A 29 11.25 -20.67 18.83
N ILE A 30 11.10 -21.90 18.35
CA ILE A 30 10.82 -23.07 19.18
C ILE A 30 12.16 -23.63 19.67
N GLU A 31 12.36 -23.60 20.98
CA GLU A 31 13.56 -24.11 21.63
C GLU A 31 13.78 -25.60 21.32
N GLY A 32 15.03 -25.98 21.08
CA GLY A 32 15.42 -27.36 20.73
C GLY A 32 15.25 -27.69 19.25
N THR A 33 14.83 -26.73 18.42
CA THR A 33 14.72 -26.89 16.96
C THR A 33 15.84 -26.21 16.18
N GLU A 34 16.89 -25.79 16.89
CA GLU A 34 18.02 -25.06 16.34
C GLU A 34 18.85 -25.93 15.40
N GLU A 35 19.15 -25.40 14.22
CA GLU A 35 20.06 -26.00 13.26
C GLU A 35 21.12 -24.98 12.87
N PHE A 36 22.41 -25.33 13.04
CA PHE A 36 23.50 -24.48 12.61
C PHE A 36 23.88 -24.76 11.15
N ILE A 37 23.91 -23.71 10.34
CA ILE A 37 24.39 -23.76 8.96
C ILE A 37 25.66 -22.92 8.85
N LYS A 38 26.77 -23.59 8.56
CA LYS A 38 28.04 -22.91 8.26
C LYS A 38 27.91 -22.16 6.93
N CYS A 39 28.12 -20.85 6.97
CA CYS A 39 28.12 -19.97 5.80
C CYS A 39 29.01 -18.76 6.09
N ASP A 40 29.47 -18.08 5.04
CA ASP A 40 30.33 -16.89 5.20
C ASP A 40 29.65 -15.58 4.78
N THR A 41 28.39 -15.68 4.35
CA THR A 41 27.57 -14.59 3.81
C THR A 41 26.09 -14.91 4.06
N VAL A 42 25.33 -13.91 4.54
CA VAL A 42 23.86 -13.97 4.68
C VAL A 42 23.24 -12.88 3.81
N LEU A 43 22.34 -13.28 2.91
CA LEU A 43 21.59 -12.36 2.06
C LEU A 43 20.15 -12.27 2.58
N LEU A 44 19.81 -11.13 3.17
CA LEU A 44 18.46 -10.87 3.66
C LEU A 44 17.59 -10.34 2.51
N SER A 45 16.83 -11.24 1.87
CA SER A 45 15.81 -10.88 0.89
C SER A 45 14.46 -10.65 1.58
N VAL A 46 14.41 -9.68 2.49
CA VAL A 46 13.21 -9.32 3.25
C VAL A 46 12.38 -8.27 2.49
N GLY A 47 11.12 -8.12 2.89
CA GLY A 47 10.23 -7.09 2.33
C GLY A 47 10.74 -5.67 2.59
N LEU A 48 10.20 -4.72 1.82
CA LEU A 48 10.49 -3.30 1.97
C LEU A 48 9.48 -2.67 2.94
N ILE A 49 9.93 -1.71 3.74
CA ILE A 49 9.07 -0.78 4.46
C ILE A 49 9.34 0.63 3.93
N PRO A 50 8.32 1.51 3.85
CA PRO A 50 8.57 2.91 3.54
C PRO A 50 9.48 3.56 4.59
N GLU A 51 10.51 4.26 4.13
CA GLU A 51 11.35 5.12 4.97
C GLU A 51 10.71 6.52 4.97
N ASN A 52 10.34 7.03 6.15
CA ASN A 52 9.50 8.21 6.31
C ASN A 52 9.98 9.14 7.44
N GLU A 53 11.24 9.04 7.86
CA GLU A 53 11.81 9.91 8.88
C GLU A 53 11.61 11.39 8.53
N LEU A 54 11.96 11.81 7.30
CA LEU A 54 11.76 13.18 6.83
C LEU A 54 10.28 13.58 6.77
N SER A 55 9.39 12.67 6.36
CA SER A 55 7.95 12.91 6.33
C SER A 55 7.43 13.21 7.73
N VAL A 56 7.85 12.42 8.72
CA VAL A 56 7.46 12.58 10.14
C VAL A 56 7.99 13.90 10.70
N GLU A 57 9.26 14.23 10.45
CA GLU A 57 9.85 15.50 10.88
C GLU A 57 9.14 16.72 10.28
N ALA A 58 8.68 16.61 9.03
CA ALA A 58 7.89 17.64 8.35
C ALA A 58 6.42 17.73 8.84
N GLY A 59 5.98 16.84 9.73
CA GLY A 59 4.60 16.81 10.23
C GLY A 59 3.60 16.14 9.27
N VAL A 60 4.08 15.37 8.30
CA VAL A 60 3.22 14.59 7.40
C VAL A 60 2.54 13.47 8.18
N LYS A 61 1.22 13.36 8.04
CA LYS A 61 0.41 12.29 8.63
C LYS A 61 0.62 11.01 7.83
N LEU A 62 0.91 9.92 8.53
CA LEU A 62 1.09 8.60 7.93
C LEU A 62 -0.14 7.72 8.11
N ASP A 63 -0.41 6.87 7.11
CA ASP A 63 -1.35 5.76 7.24
C ASP A 63 -0.63 4.61 7.96
N THR A 64 -1.16 4.16 9.09
CA THR A 64 -0.54 3.10 9.90
C THR A 64 -0.46 1.75 9.18
N ARG A 65 -1.27 1.54 8.13
CA ARG A 65 -1.35 0.28 7.39
C ARG A 65 -0.31 0.20 6.27
N THR A 66 0.01 1.34 5.65
CA THR A 66 1.10 1.41 4.65
C THR A 66 2.43 1.83 5.28
N SER A 67 2.38 2.48 6.46
CA SER A 67 3.51 3.20 7.06
C SER A 67 4.03 4.36 6.19
N GLY A 68 3.21 4.85 5.25
CA GLY A 68 3.55 5.94 4.34
C GLY A 68 2.58 7.12 4.43
N PRO A 69 2.87 8.25 3.77
CA PRO A 69 2.02 9.44 3.80
C PRO A 69 0.57 9.17 3.39
N ILE A 70 -0.35 9.80 4.10
CA ILE A 70 -1.73 9.93 3.66
C ILE A 70 -1.75 10.94 2.51
N VAL A 71 -2.22 10.50 1.35
CA VAL A 71 -2.26 11.33 0.14
C VAL A 71 -3.66 11.46 -0.44
N ARG A 72 -3.87 12.56 -1.16
CA ARG A 72 -5.01 12.75 -2.07
C ARG A 72 -4.76 12.05 -3.40
N ASN A 73 -5.77 11.94 -4.26
CA ASN A 73 -5.59 11.50 -5.65
C ASN A 73 -4.68 12.43 -6.48
N SER A 74 -4.46 13.66 -6.02
CA SER A 74 -3.46 14.58 -6.56
C SER A 74 -2.03 14.32 -6.07
N MET A 75 -1.85 13.39 -5.13
CA MET A 75 -0.60 13.09 -4.40
C MET A 75 -0.15 14.15 -3.38
N GLU A 76 -1.02 15.11 -3.06
CA GLU A 76 -0.81 16.06 -1.97
C GLU A 76 -0.88 15.36 -0.61
N THR A 77 0.02 15.74 0.30
CA THR A 77 -0.02 15.36 1.72
C THR A 77 -0.87 16.37 2.52
N ASN A 78 -0.90 16.25 3.84
CA ASN A 78 -1.49 17.28 4.71
C ASN A 78 -0.63 18.54 4.88
N ILE A 79 0.62 18.54 4.41
CA ILE A 79 1.50 19.70 4.45
C ILE A 79 1.38 20.44 3.12
N ASP A 80 1.05 21.73 3.19
CA ASP A 80 0.81 22.57 2.01
C ASP A 80 2.05 22.61 1.11
N GLY A 81 1.85 22.43 -0.20
CA GLY A 81 2.92 22.35 -1.19
C GLY A 81 3.79 21.09 -1.14
N VAL A 82 3.51 20.13 -0.26
CA VAL A 82 4.25 18.86 -0.16
C VAL A 82 3.47 17.72 -0.78
N PHE A 83 4.10 17.04 -1.75
CA PHE A 83 3.55 15.91 -2.49
C PHE A 83 4.41 14.67 -2.25
N ALA A 84 3.79 13.49 -2.23
CA ALA A 84 4.47 12.22 -2.02
C ALA A 84 4.06 11.19 -3.08
N CYS A 85 5.03 10.43 -3.59
CA CYS A 85 4.79 9.36 -4.56
C CYS A 85 5.88 8.29 -4.51
N GLY A 86 5.59 7.12 -5.05
CA GLY A 86 6.44 5.95 -5.09
C GLY A 86 6.42 5.17 -3.78
N ASN A 87 7.52 4.46 -3.52
CA ASN A 87 7.60 3.52 -2.39
C ASN A 87 7.51 4.17 -1.01
N VAL A 88 7.64 5.51 -0.92
CA VAL A 88 7.43 6.26 0.33
C VAL A 88 5.96 6.27 0.75
N VAL A 89 5.01 6.25 -0.20
CA VAL A 89 3.56 6.22 0.04
C VAL A 89 3.10 4.79 0.34
N HIS A 90 3.46 3.86 -0.54
CA HIS A 90 3.31 2.43 -0.35
C HIS A 90 4.23 1.67 -1.31
N VAL A 91 4.60 0.45 -0.92
CA VAL A 91 5.46 -0.41 -1.74
C VAL A 91 4.70 -0.86 -2.99
N HIS A 92 5.19 -0.42 -4.14
CA HIS A 92 4.72 -0.81 -5.47
C HIS A 92 5.43 -2.07 -5.95
N ASP A 93 4.69 -2.96 -6.62
CA ASP A 93 5.28 -4.18 -7.20
C ASP A 93 6.02 -3.92 -8.53
N LEU A 94 5.58 -2.92 -9.30
CA LEU A 94 6.12 -2.60 -10.63
C LEU A 94 6.49 -1.12 -10.75
N VAL A 95 7.62 -0.85 -11.40
CA VAL A 95 8.12 0.51 -11.67
C VAL A 95 7.17 1.34 -12.54
N ASP A 96 6.34 0.71 -13.36
CA ASP A 96 5.31 1.37 -14.17
C ASP A 96 4.31 2.16 -13.31
N PHE A 97 3.92 1.60 -12.16
CA PHE A 97 2.98 2.25 -11.27
C PHE A 97 3.63 3.40 -10.52
N VAL A 98 4.87 3.23 -10.06
CA VAL A 98 5.68 4.32 -9.49
C VAL A 98 5.78 5.48 -10.48
N THR A 99 6.09 5.18 -11.75
CA THR A 99 6.21 6.20 -12.80
C THR A 99 4.91 6.94 -13.04
N LYS A 100 3.77 6.24 -13.07
CA LYS A 100 2.45 6.85 -13.25
C LYS A 100 2.09 7.75 -12.06
N GLU A 101 2.35 7.29 -10.84
CA GLU A 101 2.10 8.06 -9.62
C GLU A 101 3.00 9.31 -9.55
N SER A 102 4.30 9.19 -9.87
CA SER A 102 5.22 10.34 -9.94
C SER A 102 4.79 11.37 -10.97
N ARG A 103 4.21 10.96 -12.11
CA ARG A 103 3.66 11.89 -13.10
C ARG A 103 2.47 12.68 -12.55
N ILE A 104 1.61 12.04 -11.76
CA ILE A 104 0.49 12.70 -11.09
C ILE A 104 1.03 13.72 -10.08
N ALA A 105 1.95 13.31 -9.19
CA ALA A 105 2.56 14.20 -8.20
C ALA A 105 3.26 15.39 -8.85
N GLY A 106 4.11 15.17 -9.86
CA GLY A 106 4.83 16.23 -10.55
C GLY A 106 3.92 17.22 -11.27
N LYS A 107 2.85 16.72 -11.94
CA LYS A 107 1.83 17.57 -12.57
C LYS A 107 1.14 18.45 -11.54
N ASN A 108 0.68 17.88 -10.42
CA ASN A 108 -0.07 18.64 -9.42
C ASN A 108 0.82 19.59 -8.62
N ALA A 109 2.09 19.24 -8.35
CA ALA A 109 3.06 20.16 -7.78
C ALA A 109 3.29 21.38 -8.68
N ALA A 110 3.37 21.18 -10.00
CA ALA A 110 3.45 22.28 -10.95
C ALA A 110 2.18 23.13 -10.99
N LEU A 111 0.99 22.51 -10.93
CA LEU A 111 -0.28 23.24 -10.85
C LEU A 111 -0.41 24.04 -9.54
N TYR A 112 0.04 23.48 -8.42
CA TYR A 112 0.08 24.15 -7.12
C TYR A 112 0.96 25.41 -7.19
N TYR A 113 2.18 25.29 -7.69
CA TYR A 113 3.08 26.44 -7.86
C TYR A 113 2.49 27.54 -8.75
N LEU A 114 1.71 27.15 -9.76
CA LEU A 114 1.01 28.09 -10.66
C LEU A 114 -0.31 28.63 -10.08
N ASN A 115 -0.68 28.28 -8.85
CA ASN A 115 -1.98 28.60 -8.23
C ASN A 115 -3.18 28.11 -9.07
N LYS A 116 -3.02 26.97 -9.74
CA LYS A 116 -4.03 26.31 -10.58
C LYS A 116 -4.55 25.00 -10.01
N LEU A 117 -4.04 24.59 -8.85
CA LEU A 117 -4.56 23.43 -8.14
C LEU A 117 -5.71 23.88 -7.26
N GLU A 118 -6.92 23.42 -7.60
CA GLU A 118 -8.12 23.76 -6.84
C GLU A 118 -8.19 22.90 -5.58
N ASN A 119 -8.24 23.54 -4.41
CA ASN A 119 -8.43 22.84 -3.15
C ASN A 119 -9.90 22.54 -2.92
N LYS A 120 -10.33 21.35 -3.34
CA LYS A 120 -11.73 20.90 -3.22
C LYS A 120 -11.92 19.91 -2.08
N GLU A 121 -13.15 19.79 -1.63
CA GLU A 121 -13.55 18.75 -0.68
C GLU A 121 -13.25 17.36 -1.24
N THR A 122 -12.83 16.47 -0.35
CA THR A 122 -12.49 15.09 -0.71
C THR A 122 -13.36 14.11 0.05
N VAL A 123 -13.59 12.95 -0.54
CA VAL A 123 -14.15 11.77 0.14
C VAL A 123 -13.03 10.83 0.56
N SER A 124 -13.22 10.11 1.67
CA SER A 124 -12.21 9.15 2.15
C SER A 124 -12.36 7.81 1.43
N THR A 125 -11.26 7.07 1.30
CA THR A 125 -11.31 5.66 0.92
C THR A 125 -11.25 4.76 2.14
N VAL A 126 -12.10 3.74 2.18
CA VAL A 126 -12.26 2.83 3.32
C VAL A 126 -12.00 1.40 2.89
N ALA A 127 -10.91 0.83 3.41
CA ALA A 127 -10.58 -0.58 3.25
C ALA A 127 -11.50 -1.43 4.15
N ASN A 128 -12.39 -2.20 3.53
CA ASN A 128 -13.36 -3.05 4.22
C ASN A 128 -13.00 -4.54 4.04
N GLU A 129 -13.97 -5.44 4.16
CA GLU A 129 -13.77 -6.89 4.18
C GLU A 129 -12.81 -7.38 3.08
N GLY A 130 -11.77 -8.11 3.49
CA GLY A 130 -10.73 -8.63 2.60
C GLY A 130 -9.67 -7.64 2.14
N ILE A 131 -9.77 -6.33 2.42
CA ILE A 131 -8.80 -5.29 1.99
C ILE A 131 -7.97 -4.77 3.17
N THR A 132 -6.65 -4.71 3.00
CA THR A 132 -5.71 -4.22 4.03
C THR A 132 -5.68 -2.70 4.07
N TYR A 133 -5.43 -2.05 2.94
CA TYR A 133 -5.35 -0.59 2.79
C TYR A 133 -5.77 -0.18 1.38
N ILE A 134 -6.00 1.12 1.17
CA ILE A 134 -6.25 1.72 -0.14
C ILE A 134 -5.40 2.99 -0.27
N VAL A 135 -4.80 3.20 -1.44
CA VAL A 135 -4.11 4.44 -1.85
C VAL A 135 -4.71 4.90 -3.19
N PRO A 136 -5.03 6.18 -3.38
CA PRO A 136 -4.98 7.27 -2.39
C PRO A 136 -6.04 7.11 -1.29
N GLN A 137 -5.78 7.72 -0.13
CA GLN A 137 -6.68 7.71 1.02
C GLN A 137 -7.82 8.73 0.89
N ASN A 138 -7.61 9.80 0.12
CA ASN A 138 -8.59 10.85 -0.10
C ASN A 138 -8.75 11.12 -1.60
N ILE A 139 -9.99 11.36 -2.04
CA ILE A 139 -10.29 11.58 -3.47
C ILE A 139 -11.12 12.84 -3.63
N ASP A 140 -10.63 13.77 -4.45
CA ASP A 140 -11.45 14.83 -5.03
C ASP A 140 -12.30 14.23 -6.16
N THR A 141 -13.60 14.09 -5.91
CA THR A 141 -14.58 13.55 -6.86
C THR A 141 -14.83 14.47 -8.06
N SER A 142 -14.38 15.72 -7.97
CA SER A 142 -14.53 16.73 -9.01
C SER A 142 -13.23 17.05 -9.76
N CYS A 143 -12.20 16.20 -9.60
CA CYS A 143 -10.91 16.34 -10.29
C CYS A 143 -11.01 16.21 -11.82
N GLY A 144 -12.10 15.66 -12.35
CA GLY A 144 -12.34 15.54 -13.79
C GLY A 144 -11.48 14.48 -14.50
N GLU A 145 -10.77 13.65 -13.73
CA GLU A 145 -9.83 12.65 -14.23
C GLU A 145 -10.16 11.27 -13.67
N ASP A 146 -9.71 10.21 -14.34
CA ASP A 146 -9.81 8.85 -13.81
C ASP A 146 -8.87 8.70 -12.61
N VAL A 147 -9.32 8.02 -11.55
CA VAL A 147 -8.48 7.73 -10.37
C VAL A 147 -8.28 6.22 -10.24
N ASN A 148 -7.02 5.82 -10.09
CA ASN A 148 -6.67 4.43 -9.82
C ASN A 148 -6.51 4.21 -8.32
N LEU A 149 -7.26 3.26 -7.77
CA LEU A 149 -7.10 2.82 -6.39
C LEU A 149 -6.16 1.63 -6.36
N PHE A 150 -5.11 1.71 -5.55
CA PHE A 150 -4.18 0.63 -5.25
C PHE A 150 -4.48 0.05 -3.87
N MET A 151 -4.35 -1.26 -3.72
CA MET A 151 -4.67 -1.95 -2.48
C MET A 151 -3.93 -3.27 -2.36
N ARG A 152 -3.90 -3.83 -1.14
CA ARG A 152 -3.53 -5.23 -0.89
C ARG A 152 -4.67 -5.96 -0.22
N VAL A 153 -4.80 -7.24 -0.52
CA VAL A 153 -5.78 -8.12 0.14
C VAL A 153 -5.22 -8.70 1.44
N ARG A 154 -6.09 -9.02 2.40
CA ARG A 154 -5.68 -9.58 3.71
C ARG A 154 -5.34 -11.06 3.66
N SER A 155 -5.93 -11.78 2.71
CA SER A 155 -5.85 -13.25 2.59
C SER A 155 -5.80 -13.68 1.14
N ILE A 156 -5.57 -14.97 0.91
CA ILE A 156 -5.66 -15.56 -0.42
C ILE A 156 -7.13 -15.71 -0.79
N PHE A 157 -7.54 -15.12 -1.92
CA PHE A 157 -8.88 -15.22 -2.47
C PHE A 157 -8.85 -15.89 -3.85
N LYS A 158 -9.87 -16.71 -4.14
CA LYS A 158 -10.05 -17.39 -5.42
C LYS A 158 -11.48 -17.16 -5.91
N ASN A 159 -11.64 -16.83 -7.19
CA ASN A 159 -12.93 -16.59 -7.84
C ASN A 159 -13.83 -15.62 -7.04
N LYS A 160 -13.29 -14.46 -6.69
CA LYS A 160 -14.00 -13.37 -5.99
C LYS A 160 -14.12 -12.15 -6.89
N LYS A 161 -14.75 -11.09 -6.39
CA LYS A 161 -14.76 -9.77 -7.01
C LYS A 161 -14.32 -8.69 -6.04
N LEU A 162 -13.68 -7.65 -6.57
CA LEU A 162 -13.51 -6.38 -5.88
C LEU A 162 -14.76 -5.54 -6.14
N VAL A 163 -15.36 -4.99 -5.08
CA VAL A 163 -16.54 -4.14 -5.16
C VAL A 163 -16.23 -2.78 -4.57
N VAL A 164 -16.47 -1.74 -5.35
CA VAL A 164 -16.36 -0.33 -4.94
C VAL A 164 -17.77 0.19 -4.68
N ARG A 165 -18.00 0.71 -3.47
CA ARG A 165 -19.26 1.34 -3.06
C ARG A 165 -19.06 2.77 -2.64
N SER A 166 -20.11 3.56 -2.78
CA SER A 166 -20.31 4.81 -2.07
C SER A 166 -21.56 4.64 -1.21
N ASN A 167 -21.41 4.67 0.11
CA ASN A 167 -22.46 4.24 1.05
C ASN A 167 -22.96 2.82 0.66
N ASP A 168 -24.27 2.65 0.44
CA ASP A 168 -24.86 1.35 0.05
C ASP A 168 -24.85 1.08 -1.46
N LYS A 169 -24.49 2.06 -2.29
CA LYS A 169 -24.55 1.96 -3.75
C LYS A 169 -23.26 1.37 -4.33
N VAL A 170 -23.38 0.31 -5.13
CA VAL A 170 -22.27 -0.24 -5.92
C VAL A 170 -21.98 0.71 -7.10
N ILE A 171 -20.74 1.18 -7.15
CA ILE A 171 -20.22 2.08 -8.20
C ILE A 171 -19.54 1.28 -9.30
N LEU A 172 -18.76 0.28 -8.91
CA LEU A 172 -17.98 -0.55 -9.82
C LEU A 172 -17.68 -1.90 -9.17
N GLU A 173 -17.70 -2.97 -9.96
CA GLU A 173 -17.21 -4.27 -9.54
C GLU A 173 -16.31 -4.91 -10.60
N LYS A 174 -15.34 -5.71 -10.17
CA LYS A 174 -14.43 -6.40 -11.09
C LYS A 174 -14.04 -7.77 -10.54
N ARG A 175 -14.35 -8.82 -11.31
CA ARG A 175 -13.96 -10.20 -10.98
C ARG A 175 -12.44 -10.37 -10.94
N ARG A 176 -11.98 -11.25 -10.06
CA ARG A 176 -10.59 -11.65 -9.86
C ARG A 176 -10.53 -13.18 -9.71
N PRO A 177 -9.86 -13.89 -10.64
CA PRO A 177 -9.66 -15.33 -10.53
C PRO A 177 -8.85 -15.68 -9.28
N HIS A 178 -7.87 -14.85 -8.95
CA HIS A 178 -6.97 -15.04 -7.81
C HIS A 178 -6.51 -13.68 -7.29
N MET A 179 -6.35 -13.56 -5.96
CA MET A 179 -5.71 -12.42 -5.29
C MET A 179 -4.90 -12.97 -4.11
N ILE A 180 -3.69 -12.45 -3.91
CA ILE A 180 -2.82 -12.85 -2.79
C ILE A 180 -2.24 -11.61 -2.09
N PRO A 181 -1.96 -11.65 -0.77
CA PRO A 181 -1.48 -10.47 -0.04
C PRO A 181 -0.15 -9.88 -0.54
N SER A 182 0.72 -10.74 -1.10
CA SER A 182 2.00 -10.33 -1.65
C SER A 182 1.90 -9.59 -2.98
N GLU A 183 0.74 -9.58 -3.62
CA GLU A 183 0.49 -8.87 -4.87
C GLU A 183 -0.41 -7.65 -4.64
N MET A 184 -0.08 -6.57 -5.33
CA MET A 184 -0.84 -5.33 -5.31
C MET A 184 -2.01 -5.43 -6.29
N GLU A 185 -3.21 -5.19 -5.78
CA GLU A 185 -4.42 -5.04 -6.58
C GLU A 185 -4.64 -3.58 -6.96
N ASN A 186 -5.32 -3.38 -8.09
CA ASN A 186 -5.80 -2.05 -8.45
C ASN A 186 -7.16 -2.06 -9.14
N ILE A 187 -7.91 -0.97 -8.97
CA ILE A 187 -9.17 -0.73 -9.67
C ILE A 187 -9.28 0.75 -10.03
N LYS A 188 -9.59 1.02 -11.30
CA LYS A 188 -9.73 2.37 -11.82
C LYS A 188 -11.19 2.80 -11.79
N ILE A 189 -11.46 3.91 -11.11
CA ILE A 189 -12.74 4.61 -11.15
C ILE A 189 -12.65 5.63 -12.28
N GLY A 190 -13.51 5.46 -13.28
CA GLY A 190 -13.61 6.41 -14.40
C GLY A 190 -14.24 7.72 -13.94
N LYS A 191 -13.81 8.85 -14.52
CA LYS A 191 -14.28 10.19 -14.14
C LYS A 191 -15.81 10.35 -14.12
N ASP A 192 -16.50 9.67 -15.04
CA ASP A 192 -17.96 9.77 -15.21
C ASP A 192 -18.73 9.09 -14.07
N LEU A 193 -18.08 8.25 -13.27
CA LEU A 193 -18.66 7.55 -12.13
C LEU A 193 -18.58 8.39 -10.83
N PHE A 194 -17.78 9.45 -10.78
CA PHE A 194 -17.68 10.27 -9.57
C PHE A 194 -18.96 11.02 -9.22
N LYS A 195 -19.81 11.30 -10.22
CA LYS A 195 -21.15 11.88 -10.00
C LYS A 195 -22.07 10.98 -9.14
N ASP A 196 -21.76 9.69 -9.10
CA ASP A 196 -22.53 8.69 -8.36
C ASP A 196 -22.02 8.49 -6.92
N ILE A 197 -20.92 9.18 -6.55
CA ILE A 197 -20.30 9.12 -5.23
C ILE A 197 -20.82 10.26 -4.37
N THR A 198 -21.48 9.92 -3.26
CA THR A 198 -22.12 10.84 -2.32
C THR A 198 -21.61 10.70 -0.89
N GLY A 199 -20.57 9.89 -0.69
CA GLY A 199 -19.94 9.64 0.60
C GLY A 199 -18.61 8.92 0.42
N ASP A 200 -18.14 8.27 1.49
CA ASP A 200 -16.87 7.55 1.48
C ASP A 200 -16.89 6.39 0.47
N ILE A 201 -15.74 6.21 -0.19
CA ILE A 201 -15.52 5.15 -1.18
C ILE A 201 -15.00 3.91 -0.45
N THR A 202 -15.85 2.90 -0.33
CA THR A 202 -15.49 1.64 0.33
C THR A 202 -15.08 0.60 -0.70
N VAL A 203 -14.01 -0.15 -0.44
CA VAL A 203 -13.62 -1.31 -1.26
C VAL A 203 -13.61 -2.58 -0.42
N SER A 204 -14.25 -3.63 -0.93
CA SER A 204 -14.36 -4.95 -0.31
C SER A 204 -14.11 -6.08 -1.32
N VAL A 205 -13.74 -7.25 -0.80
CA VAL A 205 -13.72 -8.53 -1.53
C VAL A 205 -15.02 -9.27 -1.28
N GLU A 206 -15.72 -9.69 -2.34
CA GLU A 206 -17.02 -10.36 -2.25
C GLU A 206 -17.13 -11.57 -3.17
N GLU A 207 -18.19 -12.36 -2.97
CA GLU A 207 -18.56 -13.46 -3.87
C GLU A 207 -18.80 -12.97 -5.30
N ALA A 208 -18.27 -13.71 -6.28
CA ALA A 208 -18.28 -13.30 -7.70
C ALA A 208 -19.62 -13.50 -8.39
#